data_AF-A0A9D1NUV3-F1
#
_entry.id   AF-A0A9D1NUV3-F1
#
_cell.length_a   1.000
_cell.length_b   1.000
_cell.length_c   1.000
_cell.angle_alpha   90.00
_cell.angle_beta   90.00
_cell.angle_gamma   90.00
#
_symmetry.space_group_name_H-M   'P 1'
#
loop_
_entity.id
_entity.type
_entity.pdbx_description
1 polymer ?
#
loop_
_entity_poly.entity_id
_entity_poly.type
_entity_poly.pdbx_seq_one_letter_code
_entity_poly.pdbx_strand_id
1 'polypeptide(L)'
;YPGFDASILQNLSDVSVTLPDGAAQEDTSSESGQTFERGERAQMSFSWGRYENQLWAAGALILPLLLLIPLFLDVRRIRILKKLRKKNCAQIFSRYLKMLHSCGILKEATGEEEEFPRMLSRAVPLVSFGEAARMQENAMRCCYGAEMPDEKEQEFLYGIYLKTARKLLDTMGGWRRFRFRFLKAFG
;
A
#
# COMPACT_ATOMS: atom_id res chain seq x y z
N TYR A 1 17.67 24.29 48.85
CA TYR A 1 18.02 22.87 48.98
C TYR A 1 19.54 22.78 48.96
N PRO A 2 20.19 22.54 50.11
CA PRO A 2 21.64 22.41 50.21
C PRO A 2 22.11 21.00 49.82
N GLY A 3 23.35 20.92 49.35
CA GLY A 3 24.31 19.84 49.58
C GLY A 3 23.92 18.42 49.20
N PHE A 4 24.23 18.00 47.97
CA PHE A 4 24.46 16.59 47.65
C PHE A 4 25.98 16.37 47.72
N ASP A 5 26.46 15.89 48.86
CA ASP A 5 27.88 15.74 49.17
C ASP A 5 28.54 14.64 48.32
N ALA A 6 29.64 15.00 47.65
CA ALA A 6 30.49 14.12 46.86
C ALA A 6 31.28 13.09 47.69
N SER A 7 31.12 13.08 49.02
CA SER A 7 31.84 12.22 49.96
C SER A 7 31.28 10.79 50.07
N ILE A 8 30.09 10.52 49.53
CA ILE A 8 29.51 9.15 49.52
C ILE A 8 30.07 8.31 48.37
N LEU A 9 30.53 8.94 47.28
CA LEU A 9 31.04 8.24 46.10
C LEU A 9 32.53 7.85 46.19
N GLN A 10 33.29 8.41 47.13
CA GLN A 10 34.70 8.03 47.35
C GLN A 10 34.87 6.83 48.30
N ASN A 11 33.86 6.47 49.10
CA ASN A 11 33.98 5.37 50.06
C ASN A 11 33.53 3.99 49.52
N LEU A 12 33.07 3.91 48.27
CA LEU A 12 32.70 2.62 47.64
C LEU A 12 33.68 2.17 46.54
N SER A 13 34.65 3.00 46.16
CA SER A 13 35.73 2.64 45.24
C SER A 13 36.87 1.85 45.90
N ASP A 14 36.91 1.79 47.24
CA ASP A 14 38.06 1.24 47.99
C ASP A 14 37.82 -0.14 48.63
N VAL A 15 36.74 -0.85 48.28
CA VAL A 15 36.55 -2.24 48.72
C VAL A 15 36.72 -3.19 47.53
N SER A 16 37.96 -3.29 47.06
CA SER A 16 38.43 -4.44 46.29
C SER A 16 39.17 -5.38 47.24
N VAL A 17 38.54 -6.53 47.49
CA VAL A 17 39.10 -7.62 48.29
C VAL A 17 40.12 -8.37 47.43
N THR A 18 41.42 -8.18 47.69
CA THR A 18 42.48 -9.09 47.26
C THR A 18 43.60 -9.14 48.29
N LEU A 19 43.93 -10.37 48.69
CA LEU A 19 44.89 -10.76 49.73
C LEU A 19 46.37 -10.44 49.39
N PRO A 20 47.27 -10.39 50.39
CA PRO A 20 48.58 -9.75 50.27
C PRO A 20 49.75 -10.69 49.90
N ASP A 21 50.87 -10.03 49.58
CA ASP A 21 52.28 -10.46 49.52
C ASP A 21 52.67 -11.47 48.43
N GLY A 22 53.67 -11.25 47.58
CA GLY A 22 54.76 -10.28 47.56
C GLY A 22 55.98 -10.96 46.91
N ALA A 23 56.71 -10.23 46.05
CA ALA A 23 58.15 -10.31 45.77
C ALA A 23 58.54 -10.25 44.28
N ALA A 24 59.53 -9.38 44.06
CA ALA A 24 60.55 -9.35 43.01
C ALA A 24 60.28 -8.54 41.73
N GLN A 25 61.23 -7.64 41.53
CA GLN A 25 61.44 -6.57 40.56
C GLN A 25 62.46 -7.03 39.49
N GLU A 26 62.66 -6.19 38.46
CA GLU A 26 63.66 -6.25 37.35
C GLU A 26 63.14 -6.94 36.06
N ASP A 27 63.28 -6.42 34.83
CA ASP A 27 64.07 -5.29 34.31
C ASP A 27 63.62 -4.87 32.88
N THR A 28 63.85 -3.59 32.54
CA THR A 28 64.34 -2.96 31.26
C THR A 28 64.22 -3.71 29.89
N SER A 29 64.00 -3.17 28.67
CA SER A 29 64.09 -1.83 28.03
C SER A 29 63.41 -1.84 26.62
N SER A 30 63.09 -0.63 26.13
CA SER A 30 63.28 -0.07 24.76
C SER A 30 62.40 -0.39 23.54
N GLU A 31 61.89 0.72 22.97
CA GLU A 31 61.77 1.11 21.54
C GLU A 31 60.94 0.22 20.57
N SER A 32 60.15 0.70 19.61
CA SER A 32 59.93 2.02 19.00
C SER A 32 58.76 1.90 17.99
N GLY A 33 58.20 3.03 17.56
CA GLY A 33 57.87 3.20 16.13
C GLY A 33 56.47 2.82 15.64
N GLN A 34 55.64 3.86 15.48
CA GLN A 34 54.73 4.12 14.36
C GLN A 34 53.71 3.06 13.92
N THR A 35 52.42 3.38 14.13
CA THR A 35 51.34 3.15 13.16
C THR A 35 50.32 4.27 13.36
N PHE A 36 50.34 5.31 12.54
CA PHE A 36 49.62 5.42 11.26
C PHE A 36 48.10 5.47 11.48
N GLU A 37 47.54 6.63 11.12
CA GLU A 37 46.14 6.99 11.19
C GLU A 37 45.23 5.89 10.66
N ARG A 38 44.59 5.16 11.58
CA ARG A 38 43.52 4.23 11.27
C ARG A 38 42.24 5.05 11.27
N GLY A 39 41.86 5.54 10.08
CA GLY A 39 40.58 6.17 9.86
C GLY A 39 39.47 5.37 10.56
N GLU A 40 38.73 6.05 11.43
CA GLU A 40 37.52 5.57 12.06
C GLU A 40 36.49 5.26 10.96
N ARG A 41 36.64 4.10 10.33
CA ARG A 41 35.49 3.40 9.77
C ARG A 41 34.63 3.09 10.98
N ALA A 42 33.65 3.97 11.22
CA ALA A 42 32.50 3.68 12.05
C ALA A 42 31.85 2.42 11.49
N GLN A 43 32.37 1.27 11.90
CA GLN A 43 31.69 0.01 11.78
C GLN A 43 30.47 0.17 12.69
N MET A 44 29.35 0.59 12.11
CA MET A 44 28.04 0.36 12.70
C MET A 44 27.88 -1.15 12.79
N SER A 45 28.48 -1.76 13.81
CA SER A 45 28.15 -3.11 14.23
C SER A 45 26.74 -3.02 14.79
N PHE A 46 25.76 -3.22 13.92
CA PHE A 46 24.37 -3.32 14.29
C PHE A 46 24.25 -4.51 15.24
N SER A 47 24.16 -4.23 16.54
CA SER A 47 24.18 -5.23 17.61
C SER A 47 22.87 -6.01 17.61
N TRP A 48 22.80 -7.00 16.72
CA TRP A 48 21.61 -7.80 16.40
C TRP A 48 21.00 -8.49 17.63
N GLY A 49 21.83 -8.89 18.60
CA GLY A 49 21.42 -9.67 19.77
C GLY A 49 20.54 -8.95 20.79
N ARG A 50 20.41 -7.61 20.76
CA ARG A 50 19.47 -6.88 21.66
C ARG A 50 18.10 -6.63 21.03
N TYR A 51 17.97 -6.79 19.71
CA TYR A 51 16.74 -6.50 18.97
C TYR A 51 15.92 -7.75 18.65
N GLU A 52 16.39 -8.95 18.96
CA GLU A 52 15.65 -10.19 18.66
C GLU A 52 14.24 -10.17 19.25
N ASN A 53 14.10 -9.85 20.54
CA ASN A 53 12.80 -9.78 21.19
C ASN A 53 11.90 -8.67 20.61
N GLN A 54 12.50 -7.55 20.18
CA GLN A 54 11.76 -6.43 19.58
C GLN A 54 11.33 -6.74 18.13
N LEU A 55 12.14 -7.47 17.38
CA LEU A 55 11.82 -7.92 16.02
C LEU A 55 10.73 -9.00 16.03
N TRP A 56 10.75 -9.92 17.00
CA TRP A 56 9.67 -10.89 17.19
C TRP A 56 8.35 -10.20 17.59
N ALA A 57 8.40 -9.23 18.52
CA ALA A 57 7.23 -8.45 18.91
C ALA A 57 6.68 -7.61 17.73
N ALA A 58 7.55 -6.97 16.96
CA ALA A 58 7.16 -6.21 15.77
C ALA A 58 6.57 -7.13 14.69
N GLY A 59 7.19 -8.29 14.43
CA GLY A 59 6.68 -9.29 13.49
C GLY A 59 5.31 -9.81 13.90
N ALA A 60 5.11 -10.10 15.19
CA ALA A 60 3.82 -10.54 15.74
C ALA A 60 2.71 -9.49 15.59
N LEU A 61 3.05 -8.21 15.47
CA LEU A 61 2.08 -7.12 15.26
C LEU A 61 1.89 -6.77 13.77
N ILE A 62 2.96 -6.84 12.98
CA ILE A 62 2.94 -6.59 11.54
C ILE A 62 2.23 -7.72 10.78
N LEU A 63 2.43 -8.98 11.16
CA LEU A 63 1.82 -10.13 10.49
C LEU A 63 0.27 -10.08 10.51
N PRO A 64 -0.41 -9.88 11.66
CA PRO A 64 -1.87 -9.76 11.67
C PRO A 64 -2.34 -8.49 10.94
N LEU A 65 -1.58 -7.39 11.00
CA LEU A 65 -1.89 -6.19 10.23
C LEU A 65 -1.84 -6.47 8.73
N LEU A 66 -0.80 -7.15 8.25
CA LEU A 66 -0.62 -7.55 6.86
C LEU A 66 -1.77 -8.46 6.39
N LEU A 67 -2.29 -9.32 7.28
CA LEU A 67 -3.40 -10.23 6.99
C LEU A 67 -4.77 -9.54 7.07
N LEU A 68 -4.91 -8.52 7.90
CA LEU A 68 -6.12 -7.67 7.99
C LEU A 68 -6.28 -6.73 6.80
N ILE A 69 -5.18 -6.24 6.21
CA ILE A 69 -5.20 -5.35 5.04
C ILE A 69 -6.04 -5.91 3.88
N PRO A 70 -5.79 -7.13 3.35
CA PRO A 70 -6.59 -7.66 2.24
C PRO A 70 -8.06 -7.86 2.64
N LEU A 71 -8.34 -8.25 3.88
CA LEU A 71 -9.70 -8.49 4.37
C LEU A 71 -10.49 -7.18 4.49
N PHE A 72 -9.87 -6.13 5.02
CA PHE A 72 -10.45 -4.79 5.06
C PHE A 72 -10.72 -4.24 3.66
N LEU A 73 -9.78 -4.45 2.73
CA LEU A 73 -9.92 -4.01 1.35
C LEU A 73 -11.03 -4.77 0.62
N ASP A 74 -11.18 -6.08 0.85
CA ASP A 74 -12.28 -6.88 0.29
C ASP A 74 -13.65 -6.43 0.83
N VAL A 75 -13.77 -6.12 2.13
CA VAL A 75 -15.03 -5.56 2.69
C VAL A 75 -15.34 -4.20 2.10
N ARG A 76 -14.34 -3.30 2.00
CA ARG A 76 -14.50 -1.99 1.36
C ARG A 76 -14.97 -2.14 -0.08
N ARG A 77 -14.39 -3.07 -0.83
CA ARG A 77 -14.76 -3.38 -2.21
C ARG A 77 -16.21 -3.84 -2.32
N ILE A 78 -16.64 -4.79 -1.49
CA ILE A 78 -18.04 -5.27 -1.48
C ILE A 78 -19.00 -4.14 -1.15
N ARG A 79 -18.66 -3.25 -0.21
CA ARG A 79 -19.48 -2.06 0.11
C ARG A 79 -19.59 -1.12 -1.09
N ILE A 80 -18.51 -0.89 -1.83
CA ILE A 80 -18.51 -0.04 -3.02
C ILE A 80 -19.38 -0.65 -4.12
N LEU A 81 -19.28 -1.96 -4.37
CA LEU A 81 -20.12 -2.69 -5.34
C LEU A 81 -21.60 -2.66 -4.96
N LYS A 82 -21.93 -2.90 -3.68
CA LYS A 82 -23.31 -2.82 -3.17
C LYS A 82 -23.88 -1.41 -3.33
N LYS A 83 -23.06 -0.38 -3.11
CA LYS A 83 -23.45 1.00 -3.39
C LYS A 83 -23.62 1.24 -4.89
N LEU A 84 -22.79 0.62 -5.74
CA LEU A 84 -22.88 0.75 -7.19
C LEU A 84 -24.17 0.19 -7.78
N ARG A 85 -24.66 -0.93 -7.24
CA ARG A 85 -25.94 -1.52 -7.65
C ARG A 85 -27.13 -0.60 -7.38
N LYS A 86 -27.07 0.22 -6.33
CA LYS A 86 -28.15 1.14 -5.93
C LYS A 86 -28.05 2.53 -6.57
N LYS A 87 -27.21 2.69 -7.59
CA LYS A 87 -26.93 3.99 -8.21
C LYS A 87 -27.57 4.08 -9.59
N ASN A 88 -27.97 5.29 -9.96
CA ASN A 88 -28.52 5.61 -11.28
C ASN A 88 -27.53 5.22 -12.41
N CYS A 89 -28.05 4.92 -13.61
CA CYS A 89 -27.23 4.51 -14.76
C CYS A 89 -26.09 5.50 -15.05
N ALA A 90 -26.33 6.81 -14.94
CA ALA A 90 -25.31 7.84 -15.12
C ALA A 90 -24.09 7.65 -14.19
N GLN A 91 -24.31 7.27 -12.94
CA GLN A 91 -23.21 7.03 -11.99
C GLN A 91 -22.48 5.72 -12.27
N ILE A 92 -23.20 4.68 -12.73
CA ILE A 92 -22.60 3.42 -13.17
C ILE A 92 -21.73 3.67 -14.40
N PHE A 93 -22.23 4.45 -15.37
CA PHE A 93 -21.53 4.84 -16.57
C PHE A 93 -20.28 5.69 -16.29
N SER A 94 -20.40 6.71 -15.42
CA SER A 94 -19.24 7.51 -14.98
C SER A 94 -18.18 6.64 -14.29
N ARG A 95 -18.61 5.66 -13.48
CA ARG A 95 -17.67 4.70 -12.85
C ARG A 95 -17.01 3.79 -13.88
N TYR A 96 -17.75 3.38 -14.91
CA TYR A 96 -17.25 2.59 -16.03
C TYR A 96 -16.19 3.36 -16.83
N LEU A 97 -16.43 4.63 -17.17
CA LEU A 97 -15.43 5.49 -17.80
C LEU A 97 -14.17 5.63 -16.94
N LYS A 98 -14.32 5.93 -15.65
CA LYS A 98 -13.18 6.00 -14.70
C LYS A 98 -12.39 4.71 -14.66
N MET A 99 -13.06 3.56 -14.78
CA MET A 99 -12.42 2.26 -14.85
C MET A 99 -11.60 2.12 -16.14
N LEU A 100 -12.16 2.47 -17.30
CA LEU A 100 -11.45 2.45 -18.58
C LEU A 100 -10.24 3.37 -18.58
N HIS A 101 -10.40 4.63 -18.13
CA HIS A 101 -9.32 5.60 -18.08
C HIS A 101 -8.19 5.12 -17.15
N SER A 102 -8.56 4.43 -16.07
CA SER A 102 -7.57 3.85 -15.15
C SER A 102 -6.73 2.71 -15.76
N CYS A 103 -7.27 2.04 -16.78
CA CYS A 103 -6.56 1.03 -17.58
C CYS A 103 -5.78 1.67 -18.73
N GLY A 104 -5.90 2.99 -18.91
CA GLY A 104 -5.33 3.73 -20.03
C GLY A 104 -6.14 3.60 -21.32
N ILE A 105 -7.37 3.10 -21.23
CA ILE A 105 -8.30 2.97 -22.34
C ILE A 105 -9.18 4.21 -22.37
N LEU A 106 -9.37 4.81 -23.56
CA LEU A 106 -10.26 5.97 -23.78
C LEU A 106 -9.96 7.16 -22.85
N LYS A 107 -8.69 7.44 -22.51
CA LYS A 107 -8.33 8.49 -21.53
C LYS A 107 -8.89 9.88 -21.84
N GLU A 108 -9.09 10.18 -23.12
CA GLU A 108 -9.53 11.49 -23.63
C GLU A 108 -11.03 11.53 -23.88
N ALA A 109 -11.72 10.39 -23.88
CA ALA A 109 -13.13 10.33 -24.18
C ALA A 109 -13.96 10.66 -22.94
N THR A 110 -14.95 11.54 -23.10
CA THR A 110 -15.85 11.92 -22.00
C THR A 110 -17.06 10.98 -21.90
N GLY A 111 -17.36 10.26 -22.98
CA GLY A 111 -18.53 9.39 -23.08
C GLY A 111 -19.80 10.09 -23.59
N GLU A 112 -19.71 11.38 -23.88
CA GLU A 112 -20.77 12.20 -24.47
C GLU A 112 -20.64 12.32 -26.00
N GLU A 113 -19.46 12.05 -26.53
CA GLU A 113 -19.15 12.11 -27.96
C GLU A 113 -20.00 11.12 -28.78
N GLU A 114 -20.51 11.53 -29.95
CA GLU A 114 -21.27 10.65 -30.85
C GLU A 114 -20.44 9.44 -31.33
N GLU A 115 -19.13 9.60 -31.43
CA GLU A 115 -18.21 8.53 -31.83
C GLU A 115 -17.85 7.57 -30.68
N PHE A 116 -18.25 7.88 -29.44
CA PHE A 116 -17.93 7.08 -28.26
C PHE A 116 -18.29 5.59 -28.41
N PRO A 117 -19.45 5.18 -28.96
CA PRO A 117 -19.79 3.77 -29.10
C PRO A 117 -18.83 3.04 -30.04
N ARG A 118 -18.37 3.74 -31.07
CA ARG A 118 -17.40 3.22 -32.03
C ARG A 118 -16.00 3.14 -31.43
N MET A 119 -15.60 4.13 -30.63
CA MET A 119 -14.33 4.10 -29.90
C MET A 119 -14.31 2.99 -28.85
N LEU A 120 -15.41 2.84 -28.10
CA LEU A 120 -15.53 1.85 -27.04
C LEU A 120 -15.50 0.42 -27.60
N SER A 121 -16.27 0.13 -28.65
CA SER A 121 -16.29 -1.19 -29.28
C SER A 121 -14.95 -1.58 -29.91
N ARG A 122 -14.20 -0.61 -30.43
CA ARG A 122 -12.81 -0.84 -30.93
C ARG A 122 -11.84 -1.14 -29.80
N ALA A 123 -11.91 -0.40 -28.70
CA ALA A 123 -10.97 -0.52 -27.59
C ALA A 123 -11.28 -1.71 -26.66
N VAL A 124 -12.55 -2.07 -26.54
CA VAL A 124 -13.04 -3.16 -25.71
C VAL A 124 -13.86 -4.10 -26.60
N PRO A 125 -13.23 -5.08 -27.28
CA PRO A 125 -13.91 -6.00 -28.19
C PRO A 125 -14.92 -6.95 -27.50
N LEU A 126 -15.08 -6.83 -26.17
CA LEU A 126 -16.12 -7.50 -25.39
C LEU A 126 -17.48 -6.80 -25.51
N VAL A 127 -17.51 -5.52 -25.88
CA VAL A 127 -18.71 -4.70 -25.95
C VAL A 127 -18.99 -4.39 -27.42
N SER A 128 -20.15 -4.83 -27.91
CA SER A 128 -20.57 -4.52 -29.27
C SER A 128 -20.93 -3.04 -29.43
N PHE A 129 -20.90 -2.54 -30.67
CA PHE A 129 -21.33 -1.17 -30.96
C PHE A 129 -22.74 -0.87 -30.45
N GLY A 130 -23.69 -1.80 -30.66
CA GLY A 130 -25.07 -1.64 -30.20
C GLY A 130 -25.19 -1.58 -28.68
N GLU A 131 -24.44 -2.40 -27.95
CA GLU A 131 -24.39 -2.33 -26.49
C GLU A 131 -23.78 -1.01 -26.00
N ALA A 132 -22.71 -0.54 -26.65
CA ALA A 132 -22.06 0.71 -26.33
C ALA A 132 -22.97 1.93 -26.58
N ALA A 133 -23.69 1.95 -27.70
CA ALA A 133 -24.64 3.01 -28.05
C ALA A 133 -25.80 3.04 -27.05
N ARG A 134 -26.37 1.88 -26.74
CA ARG A 134 -27.45 1.75 -25.75
C ARG A 134 -27.00 2.18 -24.35
N MET A 135 -25.76 1.88 -23.97
CA MET A 135 -25.21 2.36 -22.70
C MET A 135 -25.11 3.88 -22.63
N GLN A 136 -24.61 4.51 -23.71
CA GLN A 136 -24.48 5.97 -23.78
C GLN A 136 -25.85 6.64 -23.78
N GLU A 137 -26.79 6.17 -24.59
CA GLU A 137 -28.16 6.68 -24.65
C GLU A 137 -28.84 6.62 -23.28
N ASN A 138 -28.75 5.48 -22.59
CA ASN A 138 -29.31 5.32 -21.24
C ASN A 138 -28.63 6.27 -20.24
N ALA A 139 -27.32 6.49 -20.36
CA ALA A 139 -26.60 7.43 -19.51
C ALA A 139 -27.02 8.89 -19.78
N MET A 140 -27.16 9.30 -21.04
CA MET A 140 -27.63 10.64 -21.42
C MET A 140 -29.05 10.86 -20.95
N ARG A 141 -29.94 9.88 -21.13
CA ARG A 141 -31.32 9.94 -20.65
C ARG A 141 -31.37 10.08 -19.12
N CYS A 142 -30.44 9.49 -18.38
CA CYS A 142 -30.38 9.67 -16.93
C CYS A 142 -29.84 11.03 -16.47
N CYS A 143 -28.97 11.65 -17.26
CA CYS A 143 -28.39 12.96 -16.94
C CYS A 143 -29.30 14.12 -17.35
N TYR A 144 -29.94 14.00 -18.51
CA TYR A 144 -30.66 15.09 -19.17
C TYR A 144 -32.15 14.80 -19.39
N GLY A 145 -32.59 13.54 -19.23
CA GLY A 145 -33.98 13.15 -19.37
C GLY A 145 -34.79 13.42 -18.10
N ALA A 146 -36.09 13.65 -18.28
CA ALA A 146 -37.03 13.88 -17.19
C ALA A 146 -37.43 12.60 -16.43
N GLU A 147 -37.22 11.42 -17.03
CA GLU A 147 -37.63 10.13 -16.47
C GLU A 147 -36.47 9.43 -15.79
N MET A 148 -36.74 8.86 -14.62
CA MET A 148 -35.79 7.99 -13.93
C MET A 148 -35.63 6.66 -14.69
N PRO A 149 -34.40 6.13 -14.79
CA PRO A 149 -34.11 4.92 -15.55
C PRO A 149 -34.80 3.67 -14.99
N ASP A 150 -35.23 2.80 -15.90
CA ASP A 150 -35.77 1.48 -15.59
C ASP A 150 -34.70 0.61 -14.92
N GLU A 151 -35.11 -0.20 -13.94
CA GLU A 151 -34.22 -1.06 -13.16
C GLU A 151 -33.48 -2.07 -14.07
N LYS A 152 -34.14 -2.49 -15.15
CA LYS A 152 -33.58 -3.38 -16.20
C LYS A 152 -32.40 -2.74 -16.94
N GLU A 153 -32.46 -1.43 -17.19
CA GLU A 153 -31.38 -0.70 -17.87
C GLU A 153 -30.16 -0.53 -16.96
N GLN A 154 -30.40 -0.34 -15.66
CA GLN A 154 -29.35 -0.30 -14.65
C GLN A 154 -28.64 -1.65 -14.53
N GLU A 155 -29.39 -2.74 -14.49
CA GLU A 155 -28.85 -4.10 -14.45
C GLU A 155 -28.03 -4.43 -15.70
N PHE A 156 -28.49 -4.00 -16.87
CA PHE A 156 -27.76 -4.16 -18.13
C PHE A 156 -26.41 -3.44 -18.10
N LEU A 157 -26.39 -2.16 -17.72
CA LEU A 157 -25.14 -1.38 -17.58
C LEU A 157 -24.20 -2.00 -16.55
N TYR A 158 -24.74 -2.42 -15.41
CA TYR A 158 -23.98 -3.06 -14.34
C TYR A 158 -23.38 -4.40 -14.80
N GLY A 159 -24.13 -5.16 -15.59
CA GLY A 159 -23.68 -6.41 -16.21
C GLY A 159 -22.49 -6.19 -17.14
N ILE A 160 -22.56 -5.19 -18.02
CA ILE A 160 -21.44 -4.83 -18.91
C ILE A 160 -20.24 -4.34 -18.10
N TYR A 161 -20.45 -3.48 -17.11
CA TYR A 161 -19.40 -3.01 -16.21
C TYR A 161 -18.64 -4.19 -15.58
N LEU A 162 -19.37 -5.16 -15.01
CA LEU A 162 -18.75 -6.34 -14.37
C LEU A 162 -18.02 -7.23 -15.38
N LYS A 163 -18.61 -7.47 -16.55
CA LYS A 163 -17.99 -8.28 -17.61
C LYS A 163 -16.67 -7.65 -18.05
N THR A 164 -16.68 -6.36 -18.34
CA THR A 164 -15.49 -5.61 -18.75
C THR A 164 -14.46 -5.54 -17.63
N ALA A 165 -14.88 -5.30 -16.37
CA ALA A 165 -13.99 -5.26 -15.22
C ALA A 165 -13.26 -6.59 -15.00
N ARG A 166 -13.96 -7.72 -15.11
CA ARG A 166 -13.35 -9.06 -15.02
C ARG A 166 -12.34 -9.29 -16.13
N LYS A 167 -12.71 -8.97 -17.37
CA LYS A 167 -11.81 -9.16 -18.51
C LYS A 167 -10.54 -8.31 -18.37
N LEU A 168 -10.68 -7.06 -17.94
CA LEU A 168 -9.54 -6.17 -17.68
C LEU A 168 -8.65 -6.69 -16.54
N LEU A 169 -9.24 -7.24 -15.48
CA LEU A 169 -8.50 -7.87 -14.39
C LEU A 169 -7.68 -9.08 -14.84
N ASP A 170 -8.22 -9.88 -15.77
CA ASP A 170 -7.52 -11.05 -16.32
C ASP A 170 -6.35 -10.66 -17.23
N THR A 171 -6.46 -9.54 -17.95
CA THR A 171 -5.38 -9.03 -18.80
C THR A 171 -4.24 -8.36 -18.00
N MET A 172 -4.46 -7.99 -16.73
CA MET A 172 -3.49 -7.23 -15.93
C MET A 172 -2.58 -8.12 -15.07
N GLY A 173 -1.27 -7.88 -15.15
CA GLY A 173 -0.26 -8.53 -14.30
C GLY A 173 -0.31 -8.11 -12.82
N GLY A 174 0.16 -9.00 -11.94
CA GLY A 174 -0.03 -9.01 -10.48
C GLY A 174 -0.14 -7.66 -9.76
N TRP A 175 0.85 -6.77 -9.90
CA TRP A 175 0.81 -5.47 -9.21
C TRP A 175 -0.25 -4.51 -9.77
N ARG A 176 -0.44 -4.47 -11.09
CA ARG A 176 -1.52 -3.68 -11.72
C ARG A 176 -2.89 -4.22 -11.31
N ARG A 177 -3.03 -5.55 -11.26
CA ARG A 177 -4.23 -6.23 -10.76
C ARG A 177 -4.51 -5.89 -9.29
N PHE A 178 -3.48 -5.91 -8.45
CA PHE A 178 -3.59 -5.52 -7.04
C PHE A 178 -4.06 -4.07 -6.91
N ARG A 179 -3.43 -3.14 -7.64
CA ARG A 179 -3.80 -1.72 -7.60
C ARG A 179 -5.21 -1.45 -8.11
N PHE A 180 -5.62 -2.14 -9.17
CA PHE A 180 -6.94 -2.01 -9.77
C PHE A 180 -8.05 -2.57 -8.85
N ARG A 181 -7.81 -3.77 -8.29
CA ARG A 181 -8.76 -4.47 -7.41
C ARG A 181 -8.86 -3.81 -6.04
N PHE A 182 -7.74 -3.49 -5.41
CA PHE A 182 -7.70 -3.08 -4.00
C PHE A 182 -7.59 -1.57 -3.80
N LEU A 183 -6.78 -0.88 -4.62
CA LEU A 183 -6.56 0.56 -4.44
C LEU A 183 -7.69 1.40 -5.05
N LYS A 184 -8.15 1.03 -6.26
CA LYS A 184 -9.22 1.75 -6.96
C LYS A 184 -10.61 1.14 -6.76
N ALA A 185 -10.69 -0.08 -6.21
CA ALA A 185 -11.93 -0.82 -5.98
C ALA A 185 -12.82 -0.89 -7.23
N PHE A 186 -12.22 -1.29 -8.34
CA PHE A 186 -12.94 -1.62 -9.58
C PHE A 186 -13.17 -3.13 -9.66
N GLY A 187 -14.33 -3.50 -10.22
CA GLY A 187 -14.79 -4.89 -10.34
C GLY A 187 -15.43 -5.46 -9.09
#